data_AF-A0A539DU23-F1
#
_entry.id   AF-A0A539DU23-F1
#
_cell.length_a   1.000
_cell.length_b   1.000
_cell.length_c   1.000
_cell.angle_alpha   90.00
_cell.angle_beta   90.00
_cell.angle_gamma   90.00
#
_symmetry.space_group_name_H-M   'P 1'
#
loop_
_entity.id
_entity.type
_entity.pdbx_description
1 polymer ?
#
loop_
_entity_poly.entity_id
_entity_poly.type
_entity_poly.pdbx_seq_one_letter_code
_entity_poly.pdbx_strand_id
1 'polypeptide(L)'
;MGGSGVETNPTAGWVERAESLILSLRDVTGVDIAASGDDILEINILASGDRPPKQIARDVRSALRAELRLEVDHRKISVAQRRDDSGLSEEIQLAEGSVIELVPRL
;
A
#
# COMPACT_ATOMS: atom_id res chain seq x y z
N MET A 1 23.69 -27.03 -2.00
CA MET A 1 22.58 -26.16 -2.44
C MET A 1 22.17 -25.38 -1.20
N GLY A 2 22.74 -24.19 -1.00
CA GLY A 2 22.19 -22.96 -1.55
C GLY A 2 21.36 -22.33 -0.43
N GLY A 3 21.96 -21.38 0.28
CA GLY A 3 21.55 -20.96 1.61
C GLY A 3 20.14 -20.35 1.70
N SER A 4 19.59 -20.42 2.89
CA SER A 4 18.67 -19.42 3.41
C SER A 4 18.97 -19.31 4.89
N GLY A 5 20.05 -18.61 5.19
CA GLY A 5 20.24 -18.02 6.50
C GLY A 5 19.14 -16.98 6.67
N VAL A 6 18.00 -17.39 7.21
CA VAL A 6 17.08 -16.44 7.81
C VAL A 6 17.73 -16.04 9.12
N GLU A 7 18.52 -14.97 9.05
CA GLU A 7 19.04 -14.29 10.22
C GLU A 7 17.80 -13.79 10.98
N THR A 8 17.32 -14.55 11.96
CA THR A 8 16.19 -14.15 12.80
C THR A 8 16.69 -13.01 13.67
N ASN A 9 16.62 -11.81 13.13
CA ASN A 9 16.87 -10.56 13.83
C ASN A 9 15.84 -10.47 14.98
N PRO A 10 16.24 -10.22 16.24
CA PRO A 10 15.31 -10.14 17.38
C PRO A 10 14.20 -9.09 17.25
N THR A 11 14.25 -8.23 16.23
CA THR A 11 13.18 -7.31 15.82
C THR A 11 12.03 -7.98 15.04
N ALA A 12 12.20 -9.22 14.57
CA ALA A 12 11.23 -9.94 13.75
C ALA A 12 9.84 -10.04 14.41
N GLY A 13 9.76 -10.17 15.74
CA GLY A 13 8.50 -10.48 16.41
C GLY A 13 7.41 -9.42 16.25
N TRP A 14 7.74 -8.12 16.13
CA TRP A 14 6.73 -7.09 15.85
C TRP A 14 6.51 -6.90 14.35
N VAL A 15 7.55 -7.12 13.54
CA VAL A 15 7.48 -7.06 12.07
C VAL A 15 6.52 -8.14 11.56
N GLU A 16 6.68 -9.39 11.98
CA GLU A 16 5.81 -10.51 11.61
C GLU A 16 4.35 -10.27 12.02
N ARG A 17 4.12 -9.64 13.17
CA ARG A 17 2.77 -9.25 13.62
C ARG A 17 2.19 -8.13 12.73
N ALA A 18 3.00 -7.13 12.38
CA ALA A 18 2.60 -6.05 11.49
C ALA A 18 2.26 -6.59 10.09
N GLU A 19 3.07 -7.48 9.56
CA GLU A 19 2.83 -8.15 8.28
C GLU A 19 1.54 -8.97 8.32
N SER A 20 1.37 -9.81 9.34
CA SER A 20 0.14 -10.60 9.50
C SER A 20 -1.11 -9.73 9.63
N LEU A 21 -1.00 -8.58 10.29
CA LEU A 21 -2.10 -7.62 10.38
C LEU A 21 -2.42 -7.00 9.02
N ILE A 22 -1.41 -6.58 8.27
CA ILE A 22 -1.59 -5.97 6.95
C ILE A 22 -2.17 -6.99 5.95
N LEU A 23 -1.72 -8.25 6.00
CA LEU A 23 -2.27 -9.34 5.20
C LEU A 23 -3.73 -9.67 5.52
N SER A 24 -4.20 -9.33 6.72
CA SER A 24 -5.62 -9.48 7.08
C SER A 24 -6.54 -8.42 6.45
N LEU A 25 -5.96 -7.35 5.89
CA LEU A 25 -6.72 -6.31 5.21
C LEU A 25 -7.23 -6.79 3.85
N ARG A 26 -8.39 -6.26 3.47
CA ARG A 26 -9.01 -6.59 2.18
C ARG A 26 -8.12 -6.14 1.02
N ASP A 27 -8.05 -6.98 0.00
CA ASP A 27 -7.35 -6.74 -1.27
C ASP A 27 -5.83 -6.67 -1.13
N VAL A 28 -5.26 -6.99 0.05
CA VAL A 28 -3.83 -7.15 0.26
C VAL A 28 -3.44 -8.61 0.06
N THR A 29 -2.44 -8.84 -0.79
CA THR A 29 -1.97 -10.19 -1.15
C THR A 29 -0.53 -10.43 -0.75
N GLY A 30 0.23 -9.38 -0.52
CA GLY A 30 1.62 -9.46 -0.07
C GLY A 30 2.00 -8.21 0.71
N VAL A 31 2.93 -8.38 1.64
CA VAL A 31 3.53 -7.31 2.42
C VAL A 31 4.98 -7.66 2.67
N ASP A 32 5.83 -6.65 2.67
CA ASP A 32 7.24 -6.74 3.02
C ASP A 32 7.60 -5.48 3.80
N ILE A 33 8.08 -5.65 5.04
CA ILE A 33 8.46 -4.54 5.90
C ILE A 33 9.96 -4.56 6.13
N ALA A 34 10.64 -3.54 5.64
CA ALA A 34 12.04 -3.29 5.95
C ALA A 34 12.13 -2.46 7.24
N ALA A 35 12.68 -3.07 8.30
CA ALA A 35 12.92 -2.41 9.58
C ALA A 35 14.37 -2.59 10.03
N SER A 36 14.91 -1.59 10.72
CA SER A 36 16.24 -1.62 11.32
C SER A 36 16.10 -1.24 12.79
N GLY A 37 16.24 -2.23 13.68
CA GLY A 37 15.94 -2.01 15.10
C GLY A 37 14.45 -1.72 15.31
N ASP A 38 14.17 -0.62 16.00
CA ASP A 38 12.81 -0.11 16.24
C ASP A 38 12.33 0.88 15.15
N ASP A 39 13.17 1.17 14.15
CA ASP A 39 12.85 2.10 13.07
C ASP A 39 12.35 1.37 11.82
N ILE A 40 11.16 1.76 11.37
CA ILE A 40 10.61 1.34 10.06
C ILE A 40 11.32 2.13 8.97
N LEU A 41 11.96 1.44 8.02
CA LEU A 41 12.61 2.04 6.87
C LEU A 41 11.62 2.17 5.70
N GLU A 42 10.97 1.06 5.35
CA GLU A 42 10.07 0.97 4.20
C GLU A 42 9.01 -0.11 4.41
N ILE A 43 7.82 0.11 3.85
CA ILE A 43 6.72 -0.86 3.81
C ILE A 43 6.28 -1.00 2.36
N ASN A 44 6.46 -2.19 1.81
CA ASN A 44 6.01 -2.56 0.48
C ASN A 44 4.74 -3.39 0.60
N ILE A 45 3.67 -2.93 -0.04
CA ILE A 45 2.37 -3.62 -0.05
C ILE A 45 2.07 -4.03 -1.48
N LEU A 46 1.72 -5.30 -1.66
CA LEU A 46 1.13 -5.80 -2.89
C LEU A 46 -0.38 -5.97 -2.68
N ALA A 47 -1.15 -5.17 -3.41
CA ALA A 47 -2.59 -5.27 -3.46
C ALA A 47 -3.05 -5.93 -4.76
N SER A 48 -4.13 -6.69 -4.73
CA SER A 48 -4.84 -7.21 -5.91
C SER A 48 -6.28 -6.71 -5.84
N GLY A 49 -6.63 -5.73 -6.66
CA GLY A 49 -7.95 -5.10 -6.71
C GLY A 49 -7.90 -3.66 -7.21
N ASP A 50 -9.08 -3.06 -7.41
CA ASP A 50 -9.25 -1.70 -7.95
C ASP A 50 -9.26 -0.60 -6.87
N ARG A 51 -8.88 -0.92 -5.63
CA ARG A 51 -8.91 0.05 -4.53
C ARG A 51 -7.80 1.10 -4.71
N PRO A 52 -8.09 2.40 -4.51
CA PRO A 52 -7.08 3.43 -4.65
C PRO A 52 -5.91 3.22 -3.67
N PRO A 53 -4.64 3.31 -4.12
CA PRO A 53 -3.46 3.17 -3.26
C PRO A 53 -3.47 4.05 -2.00
N LYS A 54 -4.01 5.27 -2.13
CA LYS A 54 -4.15 6.20 -1.00
C LYS A 54 -5.08 5.68 0.08
N GLN A 55 -6.14 4.96 -0.29
CA GLN A 55 -7.04 4.34 0.68
C GLN A 55 -6.36 3.16 1.37
N ILE A 56 -5.68 2.30 0.60
CA ILE A 56 -4.94 1.15 1.14
C ILE A 56 -3.87 1.61 2.14
N ALA A 57 -3.06 2.61 1.77
CA ALA A 57 -2.03 3.18 2.66
C ALA A 57 -2.64 3.78 3.94
N ARG A 58 -3.82 4.41 3.85
CA ARG A 58 -4.53 4.95 5.01
C ARG A 58 -5.06 3.84 5.93
N ASP A 59 -5.61 2.77 5.37
CA ASP A 59 -6.10 1.63 6.12
C ASP A 59 -4.97 0.92 6.83
N VAL A 60 -3.86 0.66 6.13
CA VAL A 60 -2.64 0.09 6.71
C VAL A 60 -2.12 0.95 7.86
N ARG A 61 -1.98 2.26 7.65
CA ARG A 61 -1.56 3.17 8.72
C ARG A 61 -2.50 3.11 9.92
N SER A 62 -3.82 3.07 9.68
CA SER A 62 -4.81 3.02 10.76
C SER A 62 -4.73 1.69 11.52
N ALA A 63 -4.58 0.57 10.82
CA ALA A 63 -4.44 -0.75 11.43
C ALA A 63 -3.19 -0.84 12.30
N LEU A 64 -2.02 -0.46 11.75
CA LEU A 64 -0.76 -0.45 12.48
C LEU A 64 -0.82 0.44 13.73
N ARG A 65 -1.46 1.61 13.62
CA ARG A 65 -1.63 2.51 14.76
C ARG A 65 -2.60 1.98 15.81
N ALA A 66 -3.69 1.33 15.39
CA ALA A 66 -4.72 0.83 16.30
C ALA A 66 -4.26 -0.41 17.09
N GLU A 67 -3.62 -1.36 16.40
CA GLU A 67 -3.23 -2.65 16.98
C GLU A 67 -1.84 -2.62 17.61
N LEU A 68 -0.87 -2.03 16.91
CA LEU A 68 0.54 -2.08 17.30
C LEU A 68 1.05 -0.74 17.86
N ARG A 69 0.22 0.31 17.82
CA ARG A 69 0.59 1.68 18.20
C ARG A 69 1.82 2.21 17.46
N LEU A 70 2.08 1.67 16.26
CA LEU A 70 3.18 2.09 15.40
C LEU A 70 2.75 3.29 14.56
N GLU A 71 3.56 4.35 14.58
CA GLU A 71 3.33 5.53 13.77
C GLU A 71 4.21 5.48 12.52
N VAL A 72 3.57 5.28 11.36
CA VAL A 72 4.27 5.11 10.08
C VAL A 72 4.05 6.30 9.16
N ASP A 73 5.12 6.89 8.67
CA ASP A 73 5.05 7.94 7.66
C ASP A 73 4.62 7.37 6.30
N HIS A 74 3.69 8.06 5.63
CA HIS A 74 3.10 7.69 4.35
C HIS A 74 4.14 7.69 3.24
N ARG A 75 5.23 8.45 3.40
CA ARG A 75 6.38 8.46 2.50
C ARG A 75 7.15 7.14 2.47
N LYS A 76 7.00 6.31 3.52
CA LYS A 76 7.63 4.99 3.63
C LYS A 76 6.72 3.86 3.13
N ILE A 77 5.48 4.17 2.74
CA ILE A 77 4.49 3.18 2.32
C ILE A 77 4.42 3.19 0.80
N SER A 78 4.94 2.14 0.18
CA SER A 78 4.85 1.86 -1.25
C SER A 78 3.73 0.84 -1.48
N VAL A 79 2.78 1.17 -2.36
CA VAL A 79 1.68 0.28 -2.72
C VAL A 79 1.79 -0.08 -4.19
N ALA A 80 2.14 -1.33 -4.46
CA ALA A 80 2.06 -1.94 -5.77
C ALA A 80 0.68 -2.58 -5.93
N GLN A 81 0.02 -2.32 -7.06
CA GLN A 81 -1.24 -2.99 -7.41
C GLN A 81 -0.95 -3.97 -8.53
N ARG A 82 -1.26 -5.24 -8.30
CA ARG A 82 -1.34 -6.25 -9.35
C ARG A 82 -2.60 -5.97 -10.15
N ARG A 83 -2.45 -5.71 -11.45
CA ARG A 83 -3.59 -5.69 -12.35
C ARG A 83 -4.13 -7.11 -12.43
N ASP A 84 -5.31 -7.34 -11.88
CA ASP A 84 -6.18 -8.36 -12.45
C ASP A 84 -6.52 -7.87 -13.86
N ASP A 85 -6.30 -8.70 -14.88
CA ASP A 85 -6.41 -8.34 -16.31
C ASP A 85 -7.88 -8.07 -16.74
N SER A 86 -8.73 -7.59 -15.83
CA SER A 86 -10.19 -7.48 -15.96
C SER A 86 -10.72 -6.05 -15.93
N GLY A 87 -9.88 -5.02 -16.09
CA GLY A 87 -10.38 -3.64 -16.11
C GLY A 87 -9.35 -2.59 -16.52
N LEU A 88 -9.12 -2.43 -17.82
CA LEU A 88 -8.60 -1.16 -18.35
C LEU A 88 -9.69 -0.08 -18.22
N SER A 89 -9.47 0.91 -17.37
CA SER A 89 -9.94 2.29 -17.54
C SER A 89 -9.34 3.14 -16.43
N GLU A 90 -8.17 3.75 -16.64
CA GLU A 90 -8.05 5.15 -17.05
C GLU A 90 -8.80 6.13 -16.15
N GLU A 91 -8.10 6.72 -15.19
CA GLU A 91 -8.30 8.14 -14.88
C GLU A 91 -6.92 8.80 -14.78
N ILE A 92 -6.40 9.10 -15.96
CA ILE A 92 -5.28 9.99 -16.17
C ILE A 92 -5.74 11.39 -15.76
N GLN A 93 -4.91 12.07 -14.96
CA GLN A 93 -5.01 13.49 -14.67
C GLN A 93 -5.15 14.31 -15.95
N LEU A 94 -6.34 14.88 -16.20
CA LEU A 94 -6.56 15.96 -17.16
C LEU A 94 -7.53 16.97 -16.56
N ALA A 95 -7.01 17.79 -15.65
CA ALA A 95 -7.65 19.05 -15.28
C ALA A 95 -7.09 20.17 -16.17
N GLU A 96 -7.25 20.07 -17.49
CA GLU A 96 -7.06 21.20 -18.42
C GLU A 96 -8.18 21.14 -19.47
N GLY A 97 -9.17 22.04 -19.34
CA GLY A 97 -10.30 22.07 -20.27
C GLY A 97 -11.54 22.79 -19.76
N SER A 98 -11.39 24.00 -19.21
CA SER A 98 -12.54 24.91 -19.15
C SER A 98 -12.80 25.45 -20.55
N VAL A 99 -13.64 24.75 -21.30
CA VAL A 99 -14.32 25.30 -22.48
C VAL A 99 -15.80 25.27 -22.16
N ILE A 100 -16.32 26.42 -21.72
CA ILE A 100 -17.75 26.66 -21.57
C ILE A 100 -18.35 26.62 -22.97
N GLU A 101 -19.32 25.73 -23.17
CA GLU A 101 -20.00 25.48 -24.44
C GLU A 101 -20.61 26.74 -25.07
N LEU A 102 -20.28 26.98 -26.35
CA LEU A 102 -21.08 27.79 -27.26
C LEU A 102 -22.20 26.89 -27.81
N VAL A 103 -23.42 27.06 -27.31
CA VAL A 103 -24.62 26.44 -27.88
C VAL A 103 -25.17 27.31 -29.02
N PRO A 104 -25.27 26.82 -30.28
CA PRO A 104 -26.10 27.45 -31.29
C PRO A 104 -27.45 26.74 -31.37
N ARG A 105 -28.55 27.46 -31.14
CA ARG A 105 -29.91 27.04 -31.50
C ARG A 105 -30.69 28.24 -32.04
N LEU A 106 -30.89 28.18 -33.37
CA LEU A 106 -31.82 28.91 -34.26
C LEU A 106 -31.96 30.43 -34.13
#